data_AF-A0A7S4EVB1-F1
#
_entry.id   AF-A0A7S4EVB1-F1
#
_cell.length_a   1.000
_cell.length_b   1.000
_cell.length_c   1.000
_cell.angle_alpha   90.00
_cell.angle_beta   90.00
_cell.angle_gamma   90.00
#
_symmetry.space_group_name_H-M   'P 1'
#
loop_
_entity.id
_entity.type
_entity.pdbx_description
1 polymer ?
#
loop_
_entity_poly.entity_id
_entity_poly.type
_entity_poly.pdbx_seq_one_letter_code
_entity_poly.pdbx_strand_id
1 'polypeptide(L)'
;MSEFFWHQKTTPVCALPVLLPSKARSYPSVQSLFLYSESAVTARQFRSKLSGNAHQLCHPLHEREQALSAASALLDQLKAAFAGGESKLDHALSTLDALKLKLLELPATPAAAAAAAPSPTGSASGLPAGTRDALLVAREALELGALLAVRAADTPAFERHVSQLKSYYTDCGALLPASERQWPILGLNLLRLLAQNRIAEFHTELELVPPELMHTNVYIKFPAQLEQHIMEGSYNRVLVAKNESVYEQEGMYFMDMLVDTVREEIAECSEKAYVSIGASELQSLLMLADETELAQYAEQRGWRVSGGVVTFGDGEPKLLALPATQLIAETLAYAKELERIV
;
A
#
# COMPACT_ATOMS: atom_id res chain seq x y z
N MET A 1 -24.66 30.03 -46.03
CA MET A 1 -25.08 31.27 -45.35
C MET A 1 -24.68 31.11 -43.89
N SER A 2 -23.39 31.24 -43.49
CA SER A 2 -22.53 32.43 -43.61
C SER A 2 -23.28 33.61 -42.95
N GLU A 3 -22.82 34.28 -41.90
CA GLU A 3 -21.50 34.85 -41.61
C GLU A 3 -21.53 35.48 -40.19
N PHE A 4 -20.37 35.45 -39.50
CA PHE A 4 -19.74 36.55 -38.73
C PHE A 4 -20.51 37.22 -37.53
N PHE A 5 -19.87 37.70 -36.45
CA PHE A 5 -18.72 38.60 -36.43
C PHE A 5 -18.00 38.58 -35.06
N TRP A 6 -16.75 38.12 -35.07
CA TRP A 6 -15.67 38.48 -34.16
C TRP A 6 -15.14 39.88 -34.51
N HIS A 7 -14.86 40.74 -33.53
CA HIS A 7 -14.01 41.93 -33.71
C HIS A 7 -13.08 42.04 -32.49
N GLN A 8 -11.86 41.50 -32.52
CA GLN A 8 -10.62 42.11 -33.04
C GLN A 8 -10.70 43.54 -33.61
N LYS A 9 -9.87 44.43 -33.06
CA LYS A 9 -9.06 45.42 -33.81
C LYS A 9 -7.62 44.84 -33.81
N THR A 10 -7.03 44.27 -34.87
CA THR A 10 -6.48 44.82 -36.14
C THR A 10 -5.47 45.96 -35.93
N THR A 11 -4.14 45.70 -35.90
CA THR A 11 -3.13 45.57 -37.02
C THR A 11 -2.59 46.94 -37.48
N PRO A 12 -1.41 47.13 -38.16
CA PRO A 12 -0.72 46.22 -39.11
C PRO A 12 0.85 46.19 -39.06
N VAL A 13 1.53 45.07 -39.40
CA VAL A 13 2.13 44.60 -40.70
C VAL A 13 3.51 45.19 -41.10
N CYS A 14 4.41 44.26 -41.44
CA CYS A 14 5.62 44.30 -42.30
C CYS A 14 6.89 45.07 -41.91
N ALA A 15 8.00 44.36 -41.68
CA ALA A 15 9.03 44.08 -42.73
C ALA A 15 10.28 43.39 -42.14
N LEU A 16 10.75 42.34 -42.83
CA LEU A 16 12.12 41.78 -42.77
C LEU A 16 13.15 42.83 -43.25
N PRO A 17 14.44 42.79 -42.80
CA PRO A 17 15.39 41.81 -43.34
C PRO A 17 16.50 41.29 -42.39
N VAL A 18 16.88 40.03 -42.64
CA VAL A 18 18.25 39.48 -42.80
C VAL A 18 19.42 40.25 -42.16
N LEU A 19 20.11 39.64 -41.18
CA LEU A 19 21.58 39.47 -41.16
C LEU A 19 22.06 38.55 -40.00
N LEU A 20 22.81 37.52 -40.42
CA LEU A 20 23.67 36.55 -39.70
C LEU A 20 24.70 37.20 -38.75
N PRO A 21 25.32 36.48 -37.76
CA PRO A 21 26.16 35.27 -37.96
C PRO A 21 25.94 34.13 -36.95
N SER A 22 25.85 32.85 -37.34
CA SER A 22 26.96 31.95 -37.69
C SER A 22 28.06 31.84 -36.63
N LYS A 23 27.96 30.84 -35.75
CA LYS A 23 28.94 29.74 -35.68
C LYS A 23 28.48 28.64 -34.70
N ALA A 24 28.07 27.53 -35.30
CA ALA A 24 28.14 26.21 -34.69
C ALA A 24 29.61 25.88 -34.36
N ARG A 25 29.85 25.24 -33.21
CA ARG A 25 31.05 24.41 -33.03
C ARG A 25 30.69 23.11 -32.35
N SER A 26 30.52 22.13 -33.23
CA SER A 26 30.76 20.71 -33.04
C SER A 26 31.97 20.41 -32.15
N TYR A 27 31.80 19.43 -31.27
CA TYR A 27 32.87 18.67 -30.65
C TYR A 27 33.78 18.04 -31.73
N PRO A 28 35.12 18.05 -31.56
CA PRO A 28 35.96 17.07 -32.22
C PRO A 28 36.24 15.90 -31.28
N SER A 29 35.98 14.72 -31.82
CA SER A 29 36.47 13.44 -31.37
C SER A 29 37.99 13.40 -31.26
N VAL A 30 38.44 12.56 -30.34
CA VAL A 30 39.81 12.12 -30.11
C VAL A 30 40.45 11.65 -31.42
N GLN A 31 41.51 12.34 -31.89
CA GLN A 31 42.73 11.78 -32.48
C GLN A 31 43.51 12.86 -33.27
N SER A 32 44.83 12.76 -33.19
CA SER A 32 45.87 13.47 -33.96
C SER A 32 46.28 14.87 -33.49
N LEU A 33 47.50 14.91 -32.93
CA LEU A 33 48.62 15.82 -33.23
C LEU A 33 49.43 16.14 -31.97
N PHE A 34 50.31 15.19 -31.66
CA PHE A 34 51.65 15.51 -31.18
C PHE A 34 52.28 16.53 -32.15
N LEU A 35 52.71 17.66 -31.61
CA LEU A 35 53.86 18.51 -31.97
C LEU A 35 53.50 19.95 -31.62
N TYR A 36 53.91 20.41 -30.44
CA TYR A 36 54.75 21.60 -30.28
C TYR A 36 55.11 21.74 -28.80
N SER A 37 56.41 21.73 -28.55
CA SER A 37 57.06 21.98 -27.27
C SER A 37 56.86 23.44 -26.87
N GLU A 38 55.93 23.69 -25.97
CA GLU A 38 55.98 24.76 -24.96
C GLU A 38 54.65 24.72 -24.20
N SER A 39 54.66 24.03 -23.06
CA SER A 39 53.96 24.43 -21.83
C SER A 39 53.65 23.26 -20.90
N ALA A 40 54.69 22.64 -20.36
CA ALA A 40 54.57 21.73 -19.21
C ALA A 40 53.97 22.42 -17.96
N VAL A 41 53.96 23.76 -17.94
CA VAL A 41 53.40 24.58 -16.85
C VAL A 41 51.87 24.64 -16.91
N THR A 42 51.26 24.80 -18.09
CA THR A 42 49.79 24.84 -18.24
C THR A 42 49.14 23.48 -18.06
N ALA A 43 49.80 22.38 -18.46
CA ALA A 43 49.30 21.03 -18.20
C ALA A 43 49.32 20.67 -16.70
N ARG A 44 50.33 21.12 -15.94
CA ARG A 44 50.35 20.97 -14.47
C ARG A 44 49.31 21.84 -13.77
N GLN A 45 49.09 23.08 -14.23
CA GLN A 45 48.05 23.97 -13.67
C GLN A 45 46.62 23.52 -14.00
N PHE A 46 46.39 22.89 -15.17
CA PHE A 46 45.09 22.28 -15.48
C PHE A 46 44.85 21.01 -14.68
N ARG A 47 45.90 20.18 -14.47
CA ARG A 47 45.82 18.98 -13.63
C ARG A 47 45.67 19.30 -12.14
N SER A 48 46.29 20.38 -11.65
CA SER A 48 46.11 20.85 -10.26
C SER A 48 44.76 21.53 -10.03
N LYS A 49 44.19 22.21 -11.04
CA LYS A 49 42.82 22.74 -10.97
C LYS A 49 41.76 21.64 -11.05
N LEU A 50 42.01 20.57 -11.81
CA LEU A 50 41.16 19.36 -11.79
C LEU A 50 41.31 18.57 -10.48
N SER A 51 42.49 18.49 -9.87
CA SER A 51 42.65 17.85 -8.55
C SER A 51 42.08 18.69 -7.40
N GLY A 52 42.07 20.03 -7.52
CA GLY A 52 41.43 20.94 -6.57
C GLY A 52 39.90 20.88 -6.62
N ASN A 53 39.30 20.74 -7.80
CA ASN A 53 37.85 20.60 -7.96
C ASN A 53 37.34 19.16 -7.76
N ALA A 54 38.20 18.14 -7.81
CA ALA A 54 37.83 16.77 -7.46
C ALA A 54 37.42 16.66 -5.98
N HIS A 55 38.05 17.40 -5.07
CA HIS A 55 37.68 17.39 -3.65
C HIS A 55 36.26 17.93 -3.38
N GLN A 56 35.77 18.90 -4.16
CA GLN A 56 34.41 19.44 -4.01
C GLN A 56 33.33 18.55 -4.63
N LEU A 57 33.67 17.75 -5.64
CA LEU A 57 32.75 16.76 -6.23
C LEU A 57 32.74 15.43 -5.47
N CYS A 58 33.85 15.09 -4.79
CA CYS A 58 33.95 13.88 -3.95
C CYS A 58 33.30 14.04 -2.57
N HIS A 59 33.23 15.25 -1.99
CA HIS A 59 32.57 15.48 -0.69
C HIS A 59 31.12 14.97 -0.64
N PRO A 60 30.23 15.33 -1.60
CA PRO A 60 28.84 14.87 -1.56
C PRO A 60 28.67 13.38 -1.91
N LEU A 61 29.64 12.75 -2.58
CA LEU A 61 29.60 11.30 -2.85
C LEU A 61 30.11 10.49 -1.65
N HIS A 62 31.16 10.96 -0.97
CA HIS A 62 31.69 10.32 0.22
C HIS A 62 30.72 10.41 1.40
N GLU A 63 30.04 11.55 1.57
CA GLU A 63 28.97 11.71 2.57
C GLU A 63 27.79 10.75 2.30
N ARG A 64 27.47 10.47 1.03
CA ARG A 64 26.43 9.49 0.66
C ARG A 64 26.84 8.06 0.94
N GLU A 65 28.08 7.67 0.61
CA GLU A 65 28.61 6.34 0.92
C GLU A 65 28.70 6.11 2.44
N GLN A 66 29.12 7.13 3.19
CA GLN A 66 29.11 7.09 4.66
C GLN A 66 27.70 6.96 5.23
N ALA A 67 26.74 7.75 4.75
CA ALA A 67 25.34 7.66 5.16
C ALA A 67 24.72 6.29 4.84
N LEU A 68 25.04 5.72 3.68
CA LEU A 68 24.59 4.38 3.29
C LEU A 68 25.19 3.29 4.20
N SER A 69 26.49 3.36 4.50
CA SER A 69 27.16 2.42 5.41
C SER A 69 26.64 2.51 6.85
N ALA A 70 26.28 3.72 7.30
CA ALA A 70 25.65 3.93 8.60
C ALA A 70 24.23 3.35 8.63
N ALA A 71 23.46 3.54 7.56
CA ALA A 71 22.11 2.99 7.42
C ALA A 71 22.12 1.45 7.41
N SER A 72 23.08 0.81 6.72
CA SER A 72 23.21 -0.65 6.74
C SER A 72 23.61 -1.17 8.12
N ALA A 73 24.49 -0.47 8.85
CA ALA A 73 24.85 -0.86 10.21
C ALA A 73 23.66 -0.77 11.18
N LEU A 74 22.83 0.27 11.07
CA LEU A 74 21.60 0.40 11.85
C LEU A 74 20.57 -0.69 11.48
N LEU A 75 20.52 -1.06 10.20
CA LEU A 75 19.65 -2.14 9.73
C LEU A 75 20.08 -3.49 10.32
N ASP A 76 21.38 -3.77 10.42
CA ASP A 76 21.89 -4.99 11.06
C ASP A 76 21.58 -5.01 12.57
N GLN A 77 21.68 -3.86 13.24
CA GLN A 77 21.25 -3.72 14.63
C GLN A 77 19.75 -3.98 14.78
N LEU A 78 18.93 -3.50 13.83
CA LEU A 78 17.49 -3.73 13.82
C LEU A 78 17.16 -5.21 13.57
N LYS A 79 17.84 -5.89 12.64
CA LYS A 79 17.71 -7.34 12.42
C LYS A 79 18.06 -8.14 13.68
N ALA A 80 19.13 -7.75 14.37
CA ALA A 80 19.52 -8.38 15.63
C ALA A 80 18.50 -8.12 16.77
N ALA A 81 17.92 -6.91 16.82
CA ALA A 81 16.86 -6.58 17.76
C ALA A 81 15.57 -7.36 17.46
N PHE A 82 15.21 -7.51 16.18
CA PHE A 82 14.05 -8.28 15.73
C PHE A 82 14.14 -9.77 16.08
N ALA A 83 15.35 -10.35 16.00
CA ALA A 83 15.61 -11.72 16.43
C ALA A 83 15.56 -11.90 17.97
N GLY A 84 15.72 -10.82 18.73
CA GLY A 84 15.65 -10.81 20.20
C GLY A 84 14.22 -10.93 20.78
N GLY A 85 13.19 -10.96 19.93
CA GLY A 85 11.79 -11.14 20.34
C GLY A 85 11.18 -9.95 21.10
N GLU A 86 10.09 -10.21 21.82
CA GLU A 86 9.24 -9.21 22.49
C GLU A 86 9.99 -8.33 23.50
N SER A 87 11.02 -8.87 24.17
CA SER A 87 11.78 -8.15 25.21
C SER A 87 12.54 -6.90 24.73
N LYS A 88 12.75 -6.76 23.41
CA LYS A 88 13.48 -5.63 22.79
C LYS A 88 12.62 -4.82 21.83
N LEU A 89 11.28 -4.92 21.91
CA LEU A 89 10.37 -4.24 20.99
C LEU A 89 10.56 -2.71 21.03
N ASP A 90 10.63 -2.11 22.22
CA ASP A 90 10.83 -0.66 22.38
C ASP A 90 12.17 -0.18 21.81
N HIS A 91 13.23 -0.96 22.01
CA HIS A 91 14.54 -0.68 21.43
C HIS A 91 14.51 -0.80 19.91
N ALA A 92 13.77 -1.77 19.35
CA ALA A 92 13.61 -1.93 17.92
C ALA A 92 12.84 -0.76 17.29
N LEU A 93 11.80 -0.25 17.95
CA LEU A 93 11.06 0.95 17.51
C LEU A 93 11.96 2.20 17.52
N SER A 94 12.72 2.41 18.58
CA SER A 94 13.68 3.53 18.66
C SER A 94 14.77 3.45 17.58
N THR A 95 15.29 2.24 17.33
CA THR A 95 16.28 2.00 16.26
C THR A 95 15.68 2.23 14.88
N LEU A 96 14.41 1.83 14.66
CA LEU A 96 13.68 2.07 13.43
C LEU A 96 13.46 3.57 13.17
N ASP A 97 13.15 4.36 14.20
CA ASP A 97 12.97 5.80 14.06
C ASP A 97 14.29 6.51 13.74
N ALA A 98 15.38 6.11 14.40
CA ALA A 98 16.72 6.60 14.05
C ALA A 98 17.10 6.25 12.60
N LEU A 99 16.77 5.03 12.16
CA LEU A 99 17.00 4.59 10.79
C LEU A 99 16.14 5.37 9.78
N LYS A 100 14.86 5.63 10.07
CA LYS A 100 13.98 6.44 9.22
C LYS A 100 14.54 7.84 9.02
N LEU A 101 15.05 8.49 10.07
CA LEU A 101 15.70 9.80 9.97
C LEU A 101 16.92 9.75 9.04
N LYS A 102 17.73 8.69 9.13
CA LYS A 102 18.87 8.49 8.22
C LYS A 102 18.47 8.18 6.79
N LEU A 103 17.37 7.48 6.56
CA LEU A 103 16.83 7.27 5.21
C LEU A 103 16.32 8.56 4.58
N LEU A 104 15.78 9.50 5.36
CA LEU A 104 15.34 10.81 4.85
C LEU A 104 16.51 11.71 4.41
N GLU A 105 17.70 11.53 4.98
CA GLU A 105 18.92 12.23 4.55
C GLU A 105 19.41 11.76 3.16
N LEU A 106 18.99 10.56 2.71
CA LEU A 106 19.34 10.01 1.40
C LEU A 106 18.43 10.59 0.31
N PRO A 107 18.97 10.99 -0.85
CA PRO A 107 18.17 11.51 -1.97
C PRO A 107 17.40 10.43 -2.75
N ALA A 108 17.42 9.18 -2.29
CA ALA A 108 16.86 8.03 -2.99
C ALA A 108 15.38 7.82 -2.62
N THR A 109 14.48 8.60 -3.22
CA THR A 109 13.05 8.29 -3.19
C THR A 109 12.67 7.41 -4.39
N PRO A 110 11.64 6.55 -4.25
CA PRO A 110 11.18 5.71 -5.36
C PRO A 110 10.80 6.53 -6.60
N ALA A 111 10.25 7.73 -6.43
CA ALA A 111 9.96 8.66 -7.53
C ALA A 111 11.22 9.16 -8.28
N ALA A 112 12.33 9.39 -7.57
CA ALA A 112 13.60 9.77 -8.19
C ALA A 112 14.24 8.61 -8.97
N ALA A 113 14.06 7.37 -8.48
CA ALA A 113 14.53 6.17 -9.16
C ALA A 113 13.70 5.85 -10.42
N ALA A 114 12.38 6.03 -10.36
CA ALA A 114 11.47 5.87 -11.50
C ALA A 114 11.70 6.94 -12.58
N ALA A 115 11.92 8.20 -12.20
CA ALA A 115 12.22 9.28 -13.14
C ALA A 115 13.60 9.12 -13.84
N ALA A 116 14.55 8.43 -13.21
CA ALA A 116 15.85 8.11 -13.78
C ALA A 116 15.83 6.87 -14.71
N ALA A 117 14.67 6.25 -14.92
CA ALA A 117 14.48 5.14 -15.85
C ALA A 117 13.79 5.60 -17.15
N PRO A 118 14.47 6.26 -18.12
CA PRO A 118 13.91 6.40 -19.44
C PRO A 118 14.39 5.25 -20.36
N SER A 119 13.45 4.74 -21.13
CA SER A 119 13.56 3.99 -22.40
C SER A 119 13.77 2.45 -22.38
N PRO A 120 13.06 1.72 -23.27
CA PRO A 120 12.98 0.25 -23.31
C PRO A 120 14.19 -0.42 -23.99
N THR A 121 15.32 0.28 -24.13
CA THR A 121 16.54 -0.29 -24.72
C THR A 121 17.59 -0.43 -23.63
N GLY A 122 17.93 -1.69 -23.33
CA GLY A 122 18.69 -2.09 -22.15
C GLY A 122 20.01 -1.34 -21.97
N SER A 123 20.12 -0.65 -20.85
CA SER A 123 21.17 -0.87 -19.85
C SER A 123 20.83 -0.01 -18.63
N ALA A 124 20.95 -0.59 -17.44
CA ALA A 124 20.78 0.08 -16.15
C ALA A 124 21.94 1.07 -15.86
N SER A 125 22.31 1.91 -16.83
CA SER A 125 23.53 2.74 -16.82
C SER A 125 23.27 4.22 -16.47
N GLY A 126 22.01 4.60 -16.20
CA GLY A 126 21.63 5.97 -15.84
C GLY A 126 21.54 6.27 -14.34
N LEU A 127 21.48 5.26 -13.46
CA LEU A 127 21.40 5.51 -12.01
C LEU A 127 22.79 5.75 -11.41
N PRO A 128 22.95 6.74 -10.50
CA PRO A 128 24.18 6.91 -9.76
C PRO A 128 24.51 5.65 -8.95
N ALA A 129 25.76 5.19 -9.03
CA ALA A 129 26.26 4.04 -8.28
C ALA A 129 25.93 4.20 -6.78
N GLY A 130 25.32 3.17 -6.17
CA GLY A 130 24.86 3.19 -4.77
C GLY A 130 23.37 3.51 -4.56
N THR A 131 22.65 4.03 -5.57
CA THR A 131 21.21 4.30 -5.44
C THR A 131 20.39 3.02 -5.27
N ARG A 132 20.78 1.95 -5.98
CA ARG A 132 20.15 0.62 -5.87
C ARG A 132 20.28 0.06 -4.45
N ASP A 133 21.46 0.18 -3.85
CA ASP A 133 21.74 -0.36 -2.52
C ASP A 133 21.00 0.44 -1.44
N ALA A 134 20.90 1.77 -1.59
CA ALA A 134 20.07 2.59 -0.72
C ALA A 134 18.59 2.20 -0.76
N LEU A 135 18.05 1.91 -1.96
CA LEU A 135 16.66 1.44 -2.12
C LEU A 135 16.45 0.05 -1.51
N LEU A 136 17.44 -0.85 -1.60
CA LEU A 136 17.38 -2.16 -0.97
C LEU A 136 17.33 -2.06 0.56
N VAL A 137 18.21 -1.24 1.15
CA VAL A 137 18.23 -0.97 2.59
C VAL A 137 16.90 -0.34 3.04
N ALA A 138 16.38 0.62 2.27
CA ALA A 138 15.09 1.26 2.58
C ALA A 138 13.93 0.26 2.53
N ARG A 139 13.89 -0.61 1.51
CA ARG A 139 12.87 -1.65 1.38
C ARG A 139 12.92 -2.61 2.56
N GLU A 140 14.09 -3.17 2.87
CA GLU A 140 14.25 -4.10 3.99
C GLU A 140 13.88 -3.48 5.33
N ALA A 141 14.22 -2.20 5.54
CA ALA A 141 13.85 -1.47 6.74
C ALA A 141 12.33 -1.27 6.86
N LEU A 142 11.66 -0.94 5.76
CA LEU A 142 10.20 -0.78 5.74
C LEU A 142 9.48 -2.13 5.91
N GLU A 143 9.99 -3.21 5.32
CA GLU A 143 9.47 -4.57 5.52
C GLU A 143 9.57 -4.97 6.99
N LEU A 144 10.73 -4.79 7.63
CA LEU A 144 10.89 -5.06 9.06
C LEU A 144 10.05 -4.12 9.93
N GLY A 145 9.90 -2.86 9.53
CA GLY A 145 9.02 -1.91 10.19
C GLY A 145 7.55 -2.32 10.17
N ALA A 146 7.08 -2.89 9.06
CA ALA A 146 5.73 -3.44 8.96
C ALA A 146 5.54 -4.62 9.91
N LEU A 147 6.46 -5.59 9.93
CA LEU A 147 6.37 -6.76 10.84
C LEU A 147 6.43 -6.33 12.31
N LEU A 148 7.29 -5.36 12.65
CA LEU A 148 7.35 -4.78 14.00
C LEU A 148 6.04 -4.08 14.39
N ALA A 149 5.40 -3.36 13.48
CA ALA A 149 4.10 -2.72 13.73
C ALA A 149 3.02 -3.75 14.06
N VAL A 150 3.03 -4.91 13.38
CA VAL A 150 2.11 -6.01 13.69
C VAL A 150 2.37 -6.59 15.08
N ARG A 151 3.64 -6.81 15.45
CA ARG A 151 3.99 -7.25 16.82
C ARG A 151 3.60 -6.25 17.90
N ALA A 152 3.66 -4.96 17.59
CA ALA A 152 3.22 -3.89 18.46
C ALA A 152 1.69 -3.72 18.48
N ALA A 153 0.93 -4.53 17.72
CA ALA A 153 -0.51 -4.40 17.52
C ALA A 153 -0.95 -3.01 17.02
N ASP A 154 -0.07 -2.31 16.28
CA ASP A 154 -0.35 -0.97 15.72
C ASP A 154 -0.80 -1.09 14.26
N THR A 155 -2.11 -1.26 14.10
CA THR A 155 -2.78 -1.35 12.78
C THR A 155 -2.54 -0.11 11.88
N PRO A 156 -2.70 1.14 12.34
CA PRO A 156 -2.46 2.30 11.48
C PRO A 156 -0.99 2.49 11.11
N ALA A 157 -0.02 2.16 11.98
CA ALA A 157 1.40 2.18 11.59
C ALA A 157 1.70 1.13 10.51
N PHE A 158 1.12 -0.07 10.63
CA PHE A 158 1.25 -1.10 9.61
C PHE A 158 0.70 -0.65 8.25
N GLU A 159 -0.49 -0.04 8.21
CA GLU A 159 -1.08 0.49 6.97
C GLU A 159 -0.17 1.54 6.29
N ARG A 160 0.43 2.43 7.08
CA ARG A 160 1.41 3.41 6.57
C ARG A 160 2.63 2.71 5.95
N HIS A 161 3.21 1.73 6.65
CA HIS A 161 4.35 0.98 6.15
C HIS A 161 4.04 0.22 4.85
N VAL A 162 2.88 -0.45 4.79
CA VAL A 162 2.44 -1.15 3.58
C VAL A 162 2.21 -0.18 2.43
N SER A 163 1.58 0.98 2.67
CA SER A 163 1.36 1.98 1.61
C SER A 163 2.67 2.48 0.99
N GLN A 164 3.71 2.64 1.80
CA GLN A 164 5.05 2.99 1.32
C GLN A 164 5.65 1.83 0.54
N LEU A 165 5.60 0.60 1.07
CA LEU A 165 6.13 -0.61 0.42
C LEU A 165 5.49 -0.88 -0.95
N LYS A 166 4.20 -0.59 -1.13
CA LYS A 166 3.52 -0.74 -2.43
C LYS A 166 4.20 0.06 -3.54
N SER A 167 4.65 1.28 -3.26
CA SER A 167 5.42 2.07 -4.24
C SER A 167 6.76 1.41 -4.59
N TYR A 168 7.42 0.76 -3.62
CA TYR A 168 8.66 0.02 -3.87
C TYR A 168 8.44 -1.28 -4.65
N TYR A 169 7.28 -1.94 -4.54
CA TYR A 169 7.00 -3.15 -5.32
C TYR A 169 6.59 -2.84 -6.76
N THR A 170 5.87 -1.75 -6.98
CA THR A 170 5.35 -1.35 -8.30
C THR A 170 6.40 -0.62 -9.14
N ASP A 171 6.97 0.47 -8.63
CA ASP A 171 7.87 1.34 -9.40
C ASP A 171 9.30 0.76 -9.50
N CYS A 172 9.73 0.06 -8.46
CA CYS A 172 11.09 -0.43 -8.29
C CYS A 172 11.27 -1.91 -8.72
N GLY A 173 10.22 -2.56 -9.21
CA GLY A 173 10.25 -3.98 -9.61
C GLY A 173 11.21 -4.31 -10.76
N ALA A 174 11.50 -3.36 -11.65
CA ALA A 174 12.47 -3.54 -12.73
C ALA A 174 13.94 -3.36 -12.26
N LEU A 175 14.16 -2.67 -11.14
CA LEU A 175 15.48 -2.27 -10.65
C LEU A 175 15.99 -3.18 -9.53
N LEU A 176 15.08 -3.73 -8.72
CA LEU A 176 15.38 -4.54 -7.55
C LEU A 176 14.95 -6.02 -7.76
N PRO A 177 15.68 -6.99 -7.17
CA PRO A 177 15.24 -8.37 -7.13
C PRO A 177 13.99 -8.52 -6.26
N ALA A 178 13.12 -9.49 -6.59
CA ALA A 178 11.96 -9.82 -5.77
C ALA A 178 12.37 -10.20 -4.33
N SER A 179 11.65 -9.67 -3.34
CA SER A 179 11.89 -9.96 -1.92
C SER A 179 11.11 -11.21 -1.49
N GLU A 180 11.71 -12.08 -0.70
CA GLU A 180 11.02 -13.25 -0.13
C GLU A 180 9.88 -12.85 0.82
N ARG A 181 10.00 -11.69 1.48
CA ARG A 181 9.03 -11.16 2.46
C ARG A 181 7.89 -10.37 1.84
N GLN A 182 7.95 -10.10 0.54
CA GLN A 182 6.93 -9.33 -0.17
C GLN A 182 5.54 -9.98 -0.04
N TRP A 183 5.45 -11.28 -0.27
CA TRP A 183 4.17 -12.00 -0.28
C TRP A 183 3.55 -12.19 1.11
N PRO A 184 4.32 -12.57 2.15
CA PRO A 184 3.80 -12.57 3.52
C PRO A 184 3.21 -11.21 3.94
N ILE A 185 3.91 -10.10 3.68
CA ILE A 185 3.44 -8.75 4.04
C ILE A 185 2.17 -8.38 3.28
N LEU A 186 2.10 -8.72 1.98
CA LEU A 186 0.91 -8.47 1.17
C LEU A 186 -0.28 -9.33 1.67
N GLY A 187 -0.03 -10.60 2.01
CA GLY A 187 -1.01 -11.48 2.63
C GLY A 187 -1.54 -10.96 3.97
N LEU A 188 -0.66 -10.44 4.83
CA LEU A 188 -1.05 -9.76 6.07
C LEU A 188 -1.89 -8.50 5.79
N ASN A 189 -1.57 -7.74 4.74
CA ASN A 189 -2.39 -6.60 4.33
C ASN A 189 -3.79 -7.04 3.86
N LEU A 190 -3.89 -8.15 3.14
CA LEU A 190 -5.18 -8.73 2.75
C LEU A 190 -6.00 -9.17 3.98
N LEU A 191 -5.37 -9.84 4.96
CA LEU A 191 -6.03 -10.21 6.21
C LEU A 191 -6.54 -9.00 6.99
N ARG A 192 -5.74 -7.93 7.08
CA ARG A 192 -6.16 -6.67 7.71
C ARG A 192 -7.42 -6.11 7.05
N LEU A 193 -7.48 -6.09 5.71
CA LEU A 193 -8.64 -5.56 4.99
C LEU A 193 -9.92 -6.36 5.28
N LEU A 194 -9.80 -7.68 5.41
CA LEU A 194 -10.91 -8.54 5.84
C LEU A 194 -11.33 -8.25 7.28
N ALA A 195 -10.39 -8.14 8.21
CA ALA A 195 -10.67 -7.83 9.62
C ALA A 195 -11.33 -6.46 9.81
N GLN A 196 -11.05 -5.49 8.93
CA GLN A 196 -11.68 -4.16 8.94
C GLN A 196 -12.99 -4.09 8.16
N ASN A 197 -13.49 -5.22 7.63
CA ASN A 197 -14.67 -5.28 6.76
C ASN A 197 -14.57 -4.37 5.51
N ARG A 198 -13.36 -4.13 4.99
CA ARG A 198 -13.10 -3.33 3.76
C ARG A 198 -12.99 -4.25 2.54
N ILE A 199 -14.05 -4.98 2.25
CA ILE A 199 -14.10 -6.01 1.19
C ILE A 199 -13.85 -5.43 -0.22
N ALA A 200 -14.33 -4.21 -0.48
CA ALA A 200 -14.11 -3.56 -1.77
C ALA A 200 -12.61 -3.34 -2.05
N GLU A 201 -11.87 -2.85 -1.05
CA GLU A 201 -10.43 -2.63 -1.17
C GLU A 201 -9.67 -3.95 -1.29
N PHE A 202 -10.12 -4.97 -0.58
CA PHE A 202 -9.57 -6.32 -0.71
C PHE A 202 -9.62 -6.82 -2.16
N HIS A 203 -10.75 -6.67 -2.86
CA HIS A 203 -10.84 -7.06 -4.26
C HIS A 203 -10.00 -6.19 -5.20
N THR A 204 -9.91 -4.88 -4.94
CA THR A 204 -9.02 -4.02 -5.74
C THR A 204 -7.54 -4.41 -5.57
N GLU A 205 -7.13 -4.83 -4.38
CA GLU A 205 -5.77 -5.29 -4.13
C GLU A 205 -5.50 -6.67 -4.72
N LEU A 206 -6.50 -7.56 -4.75
CA LEU A 206 -6.38 -8.84 -5.43
C LEU A 206 -6.25 -8.69 -6.95
N GLU A 207 -6.88 -7.69 -7.55
CA GLU A 207 -6.75 -7.42 -9.00
C GLU A 207 -5.32 -7.03 -9.41
N LEU A 208 -4.57 -6.38 -8.50
CA LEU A 208 -3.17 -6.02 -8.75
C LEU A 208 -2.22 -7.23 -8.74
N VAL A 209 -2.63 -8.36 -8.14
CA VAL A 209 -1.81 -9.56 -8.04
C VAL A 209 -1.97 -10.42 -9.29
N PRO A 210 -0.88 -10.89 -9.93
CA PRO A 210 -0.96 -11.80 -11.06
C PRO A 210 -1.75 -13.08 -10.72
N PRO A 211 -2.67 -13.54 -11.58
CA PRO A 211 -3.56 -14.67 -11.28
C PRO A 211 -2.81 -15.99 -11.06
N GLU A 212 -1.64 -16.16 -11.68
CA GLU A 212 -0.79 -17.34 -11.48
C GLU A 212 -0.38 -17.49 -10.00
N LEU A 213 -0.05 -16.37 -9.36
CA LEU A 213 0.42 -16.35 -7.97
C LEU A 213 -0.72 -16.56 -6.97
N MET A 214 -1.97 -16.32 -7.36
CA MET A 214 -3.14 -16.58 -6.51
C MET A 214 -3.30 -18.07 -6.20
N HIS A 215 -2.88 -18.95 -7.12
CA HIS A 215 -3.01 -20.40 -6.95
C HIS A 215 -1.74 -21.04 -6.42
N THR A 216 -0.57 -20.50 -6.77
CA THR A 216 0.73 -21.05 -6.34
C THR A 216 1.12 -20.60 -4.94
N ASN A 217 0.84 -19.34 -4.58
CA ASN A 217 1.34 -18.77 -3.34
C ASN A 217 0.37 -19.01 -2.18
N VAL A 218 0.85 -19.71 -1.14
CA VAL A 218 0.04 -20.06 0.04
C VAL A 218 -0.43 -18.83 0.80
N TYR A 219 0.40 -17.77 0.87
CA TYR A 219 0.07 -16.54 1.59
C TYR A 219 -1.09 -15.76 0.96
N ILE A 220 -1.22 -15.76 -0.37
CA ILE A 220 -2.32 -15.04 -1.05
C ILE A 220 -3.58 -15.91 -1.10
N LYS A 221 -3.39 -17.22 -1.28
CA LYS A 221 -4.49 -18.18 -1.32
C LYS A 221 -5.29 -18.22 -0.01
N PHE A 222 -4.61 -18.14 1.13
CA PHE A 222 -5.28 -18.25 2.43
C PHE A 222 -6.32 -17.14 2.67
N PRO A 223 -5.99 -15.82 2.55
CA PRO A 223 -6.97 -14.75 2.67
C PRO A 223 -8.09 -14.84 1.63
N ALA A 224 -7.80 -15.29 0.40
CA ALA A 224 -8.82 -15.47 -0.64
C ALA A 224 -9.84 -16.57 -0.29
N GLN A 225 -9.38 -17.70 0.26
CA GLN A 225 -10.27 -18.78 0.73
C GLN A 225 -11.08 -18.34 1.96
N LEU A 226 -10.46 -17.58 2.85
CA LEU A 226 -11.11 -17.04 4.03
C LEU A 226 -12.23 -16.08 3.66
N GLU A 227 -11.97 -15.19 2.72
CA GLU A 227 -12.95 -14.26 2.18
C GLU A 227 -14.12 -14.98 1.50
N GLN A 228 -13.84 -16.01 0.71
CA GLN A 228 -14.89 -16.88 0.16
C GLN A 228 -15.76 -17.50 1.25
N HIS A 229 -15.16 -18.00 2.35
CA HIS A 229 -15.93 -18.57 3.46
C HIS A 229 -16.80 -17.55 4.18
N ILE A 230 -16.33 -16.30 4.28
CA ILE A 230 -17.12 -15.18 4.84
C ILE A 230 -18.28 -14.84 3.91
N MET A 231 -18.06 -14.76 2.60
CA MET A 231 -19.12 -14.52 1.62
C MET A 231 -20.16 -15.65 1.56
N GLU A 232 -19.73 -16.90 1.72
CA GLU A 232 -20.63 -18.07 1.82
C GLU A 232 -21.41 -18.11 3.15
N GLY A 233 -21.01 -17.31 4.16
CA GLY A 233 -21.54 -17.39 5.52
C GLY A 233 -21.10 -18.66 6.27
N SER A 234 -20.05 -19.34 5.81
CA SER A 234 -19.55 -20.59 6.39
C SER A 234 -18.53 -20.32 7.52
N TYR A 235 -19.00 -19.72 8.62
CA TYR A 235 -18.13 -19.28 9.72
C TYR A 235 -17.41 -20.42 10.45
N ASN A 236 -17.96 -21.62 10.45
CA ASN A 236 -17.27 -22.82 10.96
C ASN A 236 -15.91 -23.04 10.29
N ARG A 237 -15.83 -22.79 8.98
CA ARG A 237 -14.59 -22.97 8.22
C ARG A 237 -13.58 -21.87 8.52
N VAL A 238 -14.04 -20.65 8.81
CA VAL A 238 -13.19 -19.51 9.22
C VAL A 238 -12.43 -19.85 10.52
N LEU A 239 -13.08 -20.49 11.49
CA LEU A 239 -12.42 -20.92 12.73
C LEU A 239 -11.45 -22.08 12.52
N VAL A 240 -11.79 -23.05 11.68
CA VAL A 240 -10.83 -24.12 11.33
C VAL A 240 -9.60 -23.51 10.66
N ALA A 241 -9.81 -22.58 9.73
CA ALA A 241 -8.72 -21.85 9.07
C ALA A 241 -7.87 -21.02 10.03
N LYS A 242 -8.45 -20.48 11.12
CA LYS A 242 -7.69 -19.83 12.20
C LYS A 242 -6.68 -20.78 12.85
N ASN A 243 -7.06 -22.03 13.11
CA ASN A 243 -6.17 -23.02 13.72
C ASN A 243 -5.09 -23.53 12.74
N GLU A 244 -5.37 -23.47 11.43
CA GLU A 244 -4.46 -23.86 10.36
C GLU A 244 -3.55 -22.71 9.89
N SER A 245 -3.54 -21.57 10.60
CA SER A 245 -2.93 -20.32 10.12
C SER A 245 -1.51 -20.54 9.59
N VAL A 246 -1.33 -20.24 8.29
CA VAL A 246 -0.05 -20.34 7.57
C VAL A 246 0.93 -19.24 7.98
N TYR A 247 0.43 -18.18 8.60
CA TYR A 247 1.21 -17.05 9.04
C TYR A 247 1.95 -17.33 10.35
N GLU A 248 3.11 -16.71 10.53
CA GLU A 248 3.79 -16.64 11.82
C GLU A 248 2.92 -15.92 12.86
N GLN A 249 3.42 -15.78 14.09
CA GLN A 249 2.71 -15.14 15.23
C GLN A 249 2.03 -13.80 14.90
N GLU A 250 2.57 -13.07 13.93
CA GLU A 250 2.08 -11.79 13.45
C GLU A 250 0.69 -11.87 12.77
N GLY A 251 0.35 -13.00 12.14
CA GLY A 251 -0.97 -13.18 11.52
C GLY A 251 -2.10 -13.45 12.51
N MET A 252 -1.78 -13.96 13.71
CA MET A 252 -2.78 -14.31 14.71
C MET A 252 -3.56 -13.09 15.21
N TYR A 253 -2.89 -11.95 15.37
CA TYR A 253 -3.51 -10.69 15.78
C TYR A 253 -4.67 -10.27 14.85
N PHE A 254 -4.47 -10.31 13.54
CA PHE A 254 -5.52 -9.98 12.57
C PHE A 254 -6.61 -11.04 12.51
N MET A 255 -6.27 -12.32 12.73
CA MET A 255 -7.25 -13.40 12.79
C MET A 255 -8.16 -13.31 14.01
N ASP A 256 -7.63 -12.87 15.16
CA ASP A 256 -8.44 -12.64 16.37
C ASP A 256 -9.44 -11.50 16.13
N MET A 257 -8.97 -10.37 15.58
CA MET A 257 -9.84 -9.25 15.19
C MET A 257 -10.92 -9.67 14.17
N LEU A 258 -10.57 -10.55 13.23
CA LEU A 258 -11.52 -11.07 12.25
C LEU A 258 -12.60 -11.95 12.91
N VAL A 259 -12.24 -12.80 13.87
CA VAL A 259 -13.23 -13.64 14.58
C VAL A 259 -14.21 -12.78 15.37
N ASP A 260 -13.73 -11.70 16.00
CA ASP A 260 -14.59 -10.75 16.69
C ASP A 260 -15.59 -10.09 15.72
N THR A 261 -15.10 -9.64 14.56
CA THR A 261 -15.95 -9.02 13.52
C THR A 261 -16.99 -10.01 12.98
N VAL A 262 -16.58 -11.25 12.70
CA VAL A 262 -17.50 -12.32 12.25
C VAL A 262 -18.55 -12.63 13.32
N ARG A 263 -18.18 -12.62 14.60
CA ARG A 263 -19.13 -12.84 15.70
C ARG A 263 -20.18 -11.72 15.77
N GLU A 264 -19.79 -10.47 15.51
CA GLU A 264 -20.73 -9.35 15.42
C GLU A 264 -21.70 -9.47 14.24
N GLU A 265 -21.22 -9.90 13.07
CA GLU A 265 -22.07 -10.14 11.88
C GLU A 265 -23.05 -11.30 12.10
N ILE A 266 -22.60 -12.38 12.75
CA ILE A 266 -23.45 -13.51 13.13
C ILE A 266 -24.55 -13.05 14.10
N ALA A 267 -24.20 -12.21 15.08
CA ALA A 267 -25.15 -11.65 16.03
C ALA A 267 -26.21 -10.79 15.32
N GLU A 268 -25.79 -9.85 14.46
CA GLU A 268 -26.71 -8.99 13.70
C GLU A 268 -27.63 -9.80 12.76
N CYS A 269 -27.10 -10.85 12.13
CA CYS A 269 -27.92 -11.74 11.31
C CYS A 269 -28.93 -12.54 12.15
N SER A 270 -28.54 -12.98 13.35
CA SER A 270 -29.41 -13.74 14.25
C SER A 270 -30.58 -12.90 14.75
N GLU A 271 -30.33 -11.63 15.08
CA GLU A 271 -31.37 -10.66 15.46
C GLU A 271 -32.42 -10.42 14.36
N LYS A 272 -31.99 -10.46 13.09
CA LYS A 272 -32.89 -10.27 11.94
C LYS A 272 -33.63 -11.54 11.54
N ALA A 273 -33.00 -12.71 11.73
CA ALA A 273 -33.52 -13.99 11.27
C ALA A 273 -34.51 -14.62 12.26
N TYR A 274 -34.29 -14.44 13.57
CA TYR A 274 -35.05 -15.12 14.61
C TYR A 274 -35.68 -14.13 15.60
N VAL A 275 -36.88 -14.47 16.07
CA VAL A 275 -37.50 -13.79 17.22
C VAL A 275 -36.91 -14.31 18.54
N SER A 276 -36.62 -15.61 18.59
CA SER A 276 -36.02 -16.27 19.74
C SER A 276 -35.23 -17.50 19.32
N ILE A 277 -34.15 -17.79 20.03
CA ILE A 277 -33.28 -18.96 19.79
C ILE A 277 -32.90 -19.62 21.13
N GLY A 278 -32.66 -20.92 21.14
CA GLY A 278 -32.14 -21.61 22.33
C GLY A 278 -30.74 -21.10 22.70
N ALA A 279 -30.44 -20.99 24.01
CA ALA A 279 -29.15 -20.50 24.48
C ALA A 279 -27.97 -21.40 24.04
N SER A 280 -28.17 -22.73 24.04
CA SER A 280 -27.16 -23.71 23.59
C SER A 280 -26.91 -23.64 22.07
N GLU A 281 -27.96 -23.39 21.29
CA GLU A 281 -27.86 -23.21 19.83
C GLU A 281 -27.13 -21.90 19.52
N LEU A 282 -27.50 -20.81 20.20
CA LEU A 282 -26.82 -19.52 20.04
C LEU A 282 -25.36 -19.57 20.48
N GLN A 283 -25.06 -20.31 21.56
CA GLN A 283 -23.68 -20.53 22.02
C GLN A 283 -22.84 -21.25 20.96
N SER A 284 -23.39 -22.31 20.36
CA SER A 284 -22.67 -23.05 19.31
C SER A 284 -22.53 -22.23 18.02
N LEU A 285 -23.49 -21.37 17.73
CA LEU A 285 -23.50 -20.48 16.57
C LEU A 285 -22.53 -19.29 16.73
N LEU A 286 -22.44 -18.68 17.91
CA LEU A 286 -21.44 -17.64 18.23
C LEU A 286 -20.07 -18.21 18.62
N MET A 287 -19.99 -19.53 18.76
CA MET A 287 -18.77 -20.28 19.10
C MET A 287 -18.13 -19.77 20.39
N LEU A 288 -18.96 -19.58 21.43
CA LEU A 288 -18.53 -19.16 22.76
C LEU A 288 -18.15 -20.38 23.59
N ALA A 289 -17.11 -20.24 24.42
CA ALA A 289 -16.65 -21.34 25.27
C ALA A 289 -17.59 -21.55 26.46
N ASP A 290 -18.05 -20.45 27.06
CA ASP A 290 -18.83 -20.48 28.30
C ASP A 290 -20.22 -19.84 28.16
N GLU A 291 -21.19 -20.36 28.93
CA GLU A 291 -22.54 -19.77 29.04
C GLU A 291 -22.51 -18.39 29.71
N THR A 292 -21.49 -18.10 30.52
CA THR A 292 -21.30 -16.79 31.17
C THR A 292 -20.88 -15.72 30.17
N GLU A 293 -20.07 -16.06 29.17
CA GLU A 293 -19.72 -15.15 28.07
C GLU A 293 -20.95 -14.82 27.23
N LEU A 294 -21.82 -15.80 26.99
CA LEU A 294 -23.10 -15.58 26.30
C LEU A 294 -23.99 -14.60 27.06
N ALA A 295 -24.06 -14.69 28.39
CA ALA A 295 -24.82 -13.76 29.22
C ALA A 295 -24.27 -12.33 29.13
N GLN A 296 -22.94 -12.16 29.18
CA GLN A 296 -22.30 -10.85 29.00
C GLN A 296 -22.57 -10.28 27.59
N TYR A 297 -22.50 -11.12 26.56
CA TYR A 297 -22.76 -10.71 25.19
C TYR A 297 -24.23 -10.30 24.98
N ALA A 298 -25.15 -11.05 25.59
CA ALA A 298 -26.57 -10.72 25.61
C ALA A 298 -26.83 -9.38 26.32
N GLU A 299 -26.16 -9.09 27.42
CA GLU A 299 -26.26 -7.79 28.11
C GLU A 299 -25.75 -6.64 27.24
N GLN A 300 -24.61 -6.81 26.56
CA GLN A 300 -24.04 -5.78 25.66
C GLN A 300 -24.99 -5.43 24.51
N ARG A 301 -25.68 -6.42 23.94
CA ARG A 301 -26.62 -6.25 22.82
C ARG A 301 -28.06 -5.99 23.27
N GLY A 302 -28.35 -6.08 24.57
CA GLY A 302 -29.69 -5.87 25.12
C GLY A 302 -30.68 -7.02 24.87
N TRP A 303 -30.19 -8.25 24.68
CA TRP A 303 -31.04 -9.43 24.51
C TRP A 303 -31.58 -9.92 25.85
N ARG A 304 -32.82 -10.43 25.87
CA ARG A 304 -33.40 -11.00 27.10
C ARG A 304 -33.21 -12.51 27.11
N VAL A 305 -32.50 -13.00 28.13
CA VAL A 305 -32.33 -14.43 28.40
C VAL A 305 -33.39 -14.86 29.41
N SER A 306 -34.31 -15.75 29.01
CA SER A 306 -35.37 -16.27 29.88
C SER A 306 -35.50 -17.77 29.71
N GLY A 307 -35.23 -18.54 30.78
CA GLY A 307 -35.46 -19.99 30.81
C GLY A 307 -34.65 -20.80 29.80
N GLY A 308 -33.44 -20.35 29.43
CA GLY A 308 -32.61 -21.02 28.41
C GLY A 308 -32.94 -20.64 26.96
N VAL A 309 -33.78 -19.63 26.75
CA VAL A 309 -34.08 -19.05 25.43
C VAL A 309 -33.63 -17.60 25.43
N VAL A 310 -32.95 -17.20 24.37
CA VAL A 310 -32.58 -15.81 24.08
C VAL A 310 -33.62 -15.23 23.15
N THR A 311 -34.25 -14.15 23.59
CA THR A 311 -35.23 -13.40 22.79
C THR A 311 -34.54 -12.14 22.26
N PHE A 312 -34.50 -12.03 20.94
CA PHE A 312 -34.06 -10.82 20.25
C PHE A 312 -35.26 -9.88 20.26
N GLY A 313 -35.06 -8.61 20.64
CA GLY A 313 -36.17 -7.67 20.91
C GLY A 313 -37.19 -7.66 19.78
N ASP A 314 -38.49 -7.55 20.13
CA ASP A 314 -39.61 -7.69 19.21
C ASP A 314 -39.36 -6.94 17.90
N GLY A 315 -39.10 -7.72 16.85
CA GLY A 315 -39.26 -7.25 15.49
C GLY A 315 -40.74 -6.96 15.29
N GLU A 316 -41.18 -5.76 15.66
CA GLU A 316 -42.42 -5.24 15.09
C GLU A 316 -42.26 -5.43 13.58
N PRO A 317 -43.17 -6.16 12.92
CA PRO A 317 -43.09 -6.31 11.48
C PRO A 317 -43.12 -4.89 10.94
N LYS A 318 -41.99 -4.44 10.40
CA LYS A 318 -41.95 -3.23 9.58
C LYS A 318 -42.85 -3.55 8.40
N LEU A 319 -44.15 -3.30 8.58
CA LEU A 319 -45.14 -3.28 7.54
C LEU A 319 -44.59 -2.24 6.58
N LEU A 320 -43.94 -2.73 5.52
CA LEU A 320 -43.40 -1.92 4.46
C LEU A 320 -44.60 -1.18 3.89
N ALA A 321 -44.79 0.06 4.36
CA ALA A 321 -45.81 0.95 3.85
C ALA A 321 -45.43 1.19 2.40
N LEU A 322 -46.04 0.43 1.49
CA LEU A 322 -45.84 0.57 0.06
C LEU A 322 -46.06 2.06 -0.27
N PRO A 323 -45.11 2.74 -0.94
CA PRO A 323 -45.25 4.15 -1.28
C PRO A 323 -46.24 4.29 -2.45
N ALA A 324 -47.52 4.00 -2.18
CA ALA A 324 -48.60 4.02 -3.16
C ALA A 324 -48.73 5.39 -3.82
N THR A 325 -48.48 6.47 -3.07
CA THR A 325 -48.51 7.85 -3.59
C THR A 325 -47.41 8.12 -4.62
N GLN A 326 -46.21 7.56 -4.44
CA GLN A 326 -45.12 7.69 -5.41
C GLN A 326 -45.47 6.94 -6.70
N LEU A 327 -45.95 5.70 -6.59
CA LEU A 327 -46.38 4.90 -7.75
C LEU A 327 -47.52 5.59 -8.53
N ILE A 328 -48.48 6.20 -7.82
CA ILE A 328 -49.56 6.98 -8.45
C ILE A 328 -48.99 8.22 -9.16
N ALA A 329 -48.05 8.94 -8.55
CA ALA A 329 -47.44 10.11 -9.17
C ALA A 329 -46.63 9.75 -10.43
N GLU A 330 -45.84 8.67 -10.37
CA GLU A 330 -45.06 8.17 -11.52
C GLU A 330 -45.96 7.69 -12.66
N THR A 331 -47.03 6.95 -12.35
CA THR A 331 -48.00 6.49 -13.36
C THR A 331 -48.77 7.63 -14.00
N LEU A 332 -49.18 8.64 -13.22
CA LEU A 332 -49.79 9.86 -13.75
C LEU A 332 -48.81 10.70 -14.59
N ALA A 333 -47.54 10.79 -14.19
CA ALA A 333 -46.52 11.47 -14.96
C ALA A 333 -46.27 10.77 -16.30
N TYR A 334 -46.20 9.44 -16.30
CA TYR A 334 -46.08 8.64 -17.51
C TYR A 334 -47.29 8.84 -18.44
N ALA A 335 -48.52 8.76 -17.91
CA ALA A 335 -49.74 9.02 -18.68
C ALA A 335 -49.75 10.44 -19.28
N LYS A 336 -49.34 11.44 -18.49
CA LYS A 336 -49.25 12.83 -18.94
C LYS A 336 -48.26 13.02 -20.08
N GLU A 337 -47.09 12.39 -20.04
CA GLU A 337 -46.11 12.48 -21.13
C GLU A 337 -46.57 11.74 -22.39
N LEU A 338 -47.31 10.63 -22.26
CA LEU A 338 -47.92 9.93 -23.40
C LEU A 338 -49.05 10.74 -24.06
N GLU A 339 -49.87 11.42 -23.26
CA GLU A 339 -50.98 12.25 -23.76
C GLU A 339 -50.51 13.64 -24.26
N ARG A 340 -49.26 14.02 -23.99
CA ARG A 340 -48.69 15.26 -24.48
C ARG A 340 -48.49 15.15 -26.00
N ILE A 341 -49.42 15.72 -26.75
CA ILE A 341 -49.28 15.90 -28.20
C ILE A 341 -48.04 16.76 -28.46
N VAL A 342 -47.07 16.20 -29.21
CA VAL A 342 -45.85 16.89 -29.66
C VAL A 342 -46.16 17.74 -30.89
#